data_AF-A0A378BW98-F1
#
_entry.id   AF-A0A378BW98-F1
#
_cell.length_a   1.000
_cell.length_b   1.000
_cell.length_c   1.000
_cell.angle_alpha   90.00
_cell.angle_beta   90.00
_cell.angle_gamma   90.00
#
_symmetry.space_group_name_H-M   'P 1'
#
loop_
_entity.id
_entity.type
_entity.pdbx_description
1 polymer ?
#
loop_
_entity_poly.entity_id
_entity_poly.type
_entity_poly.pdbx_seq_one_letter_code
_entity_poly.pdbx_strand_id
1 'polypeptide(L)'
;MSTLLGPRDENGIPVPMTVDESIASMKASLLKKIKRSAYVYRVDCGGCNGCEIEIFATLSPLFDAERFGIKVVPSPRHAIFCCLPGQ
;
A
#
# COMPACT_ATOMS: atom_id res chain seq x y z
N MET A 1 6.40 26.33 -12.22
CA MET A 1 5.78 26.95 -11.03
C MET A 1 4.63 26.08 -10.58
N SER A 2 4.91 25.01 -9.85
CA SER A 2 3.90 24.10 -9.31
C SER A 2 3.53 24.56 -7.91
N THR A 3 2.30 25.03 -7.74
CA THR A 3 1.72 25.44 -6.45
C THR A 3 1.69 24.23 -5.52
N LEU A 4 2.53 24.24 -4.48
CA LEU A 4 2.61 23.18 -3.48
C LEU A 4 1.58 23.43 -2.37
N LEU A 5 0.70 22.44 -2.13
CA LEU A 5 -0.53 22.52 -1.33
C LEU A 5 -0.34 22.43 0.20
N GLY A 6 0.74 22.97 0.79
CA GLY A 6 0.87 22.93 2.26
C GLY A 6 2.06 23.65 2.88
N PRO A 7 2.03 23.86 4.22
CA PRO A 7 3.11 24.50 4.95
C PRO A 7 4.37 23.62 4.93
N ARG A 8 5.52 24.24 4.67
CA ARG A 8 6.85 23.61 4.64
C ARG A 8 7.79 24.35 5.58
N ASP A 9 8.76 23.65 6.13
CA ASP A 9 9.88 24.26 6.83
C ASP A 9 10.85 24.95 5.85
N GLU A 10 11.89 25.59 6.39
CA GLU A 10 12.95 26.26 5.64
C GLU A 10 13.70 25.34 4.66
N ASN A 11 13.66 24.02 4.88
CA ASN A 11 14.29 23.00 4.05
C ASN A 11 13.33 22.39 3.02
N GLY A 12 12.10 22.89 2.92
CA GLY A 12 11.09 22.42 1.98
C GLY A 12 10.45 21.09 2.38
N ILE A 13 10.62 20.65 3.63
CA ILE A 13 10.01 19.44 4.19
C ILE A 13 8.59 19.80 4.68
N PRO A 14 7.58 18.96 4.43
CA PRO A 14 6.23 19.19 4.95
C PRO A 14 6.24 19.23 6.49
N VAL A 15 5.83 20.34 7.08
CA VAL A 15 5.66 20.41 8.54
C VAL A 15 4.40 19.67 8.95
N PRO A 16 4.43 18.87 10.04
CA PRO A 16 3.27 18.15 10.51
C PRO A 16 2.21 19.16 10.96
N MET A 17 1.07 19.15 10.29
CA MET A 17 -0.11 19.91 10.70
C MET A 17 -0.55 19.42 12.09
N THR A 18 -0.64 20.33 13.06
CA THR A 18 -1.06 20.02 14.43
C THR A 18 -2.49 19.50 14.39
N VAL A 19 -2.66 18.20 14.58
CA VAL A 19 -3.97 17.55 14.63
C VAL A 19 -4.48 17.55 16.07
N ASP A 20 -5.73 17.95 16.25
CA ASP A 20 -6.41 17.87 17.54
C ASP A 20 -6.38 16.44 18.09
N GLU A 21 -6.32 16.29 19.42
CA GLU A 21 -6.22 14.98 20.10
C GLU A 21 -7.35 14.01 19.69
N SER A 22 -8.54 14.56 19.39
CA SER A 22 -9.69 13.81 18.88
C SER A 22 -9.43 13.17 17.50
N ILE A 23 -8.76 13.89 16.60
CA ILE A 23 -8.39 13.42 15.26
C ILE A 23 -7.29 12.36 15.36
N ALA A 24 -6.33 12.53 16.28
CA ALA A 24 -5.27 11.55 16.50
C ALA A 24 -5.82 10.20 16.99
N SER A 25 -6.77 10.21 17.92
CA SER A 25 -7.43 8.99 18.42
C SER A 25 -8.21 8.24 17.33
N MET A 26 -8.93 8.99 16.48
CA MET A 26 -9.64 8.41 15.33
C MET A 26 -8.69 7.81 14.29
N LYS A 27 -7.57 8.49 13.97
CA LYS A 27 -6.54 7.96 13.07
C LYS A 27 -5.94 6.66 13.60
N ALA A 28 -5.63 6.58 14.89
CA ALA A 28 -5.10 5.35 15.49
C ALA A 28 -6.07 4.16 15.38
N SER A 29 -7.38 4.42 15.55
CA SER A 29 -8.43 3.41 15.41
C SER A 29 -8.60 2.95 13.96
N LEU A 30 -8.53 3.85 12.99
CA LEU A 30 -8.57 3.54 11.56
C LEU A 30 -7.36 2.73 11.11
N LEU A 31 -6.15 3.12 11.56
CA LEU A 31 -4.91 2.41 11.23
C LEU A 31 -4.91 0.97 11.77
N LYS A 32 -5.53 0.71 12.93
CA LYS A 32 -5.70 -0.66 13.44
C LYS A 32 -6.59 -1.52 12.54
N LYS A 33 -7.61 -0.94 11.91
CA LYS A 33 -8.53 -1.66 11.02
C LYS A 33 -7.92 -1.96 9.64
N ILE A 34 -7.16 -1.02 9.09
CA ILE A 34 -6.56 -1.14 7.73
C ILE A 34 -5.46 -2.22 7.66
N LYS A 35 -4.83 -2.58 8.79
CA LYS A 35 -3.74 -3.57 8.85
C LYS A 35 -4.08 -4.97 8.31
N ARG A 36 -5.37 -5.33 8.23
CA ARG A 36 -5.82 -6.66 7.76
C ARG A 36 -6.56 -6.62 6.42
N SER A 37 -6.40 -5.56 5.64
CA SER A 37 -7.04 -5.43 4.33
C SER A 37 -6.08 -4.76 3.35
N ALA A 38 -5.18 -5.54 2.78
CA ALA A 38 -4.21 -5.09 1.81
C ALA A 38 -4.63 -5.55 0.40
N TYR A 39 -4.99 -4.60 -0.45
CA TYR A 39 -5.28 -4.89 -1.87
C TYR A 39 -4.04 -4.58 -2.69
N VAL A 40 -3.50 -5.61 -3.35
CA VAL A 40 -2.23 -5.54 -4.09
C VAL A 40 -2.51 -5.64 -5.59
N TYR A 41 -1.98 -4.70 -6.37
CA TYR A 41 -1.90 -4.82 -7.82
C TYR A 41 -0.48 -5.20 -8.20
N ARG A 42 -0.35 -6.18 -9.08
CA ARG A 42 0.95 -6.61 -9.59
C ARG A 42 1.23 -5.90 -10.91
N VAL A 43 2.44 -5.38 -11.06
CA VAL A 43 2.91 -4.76 -12.30
C VAL A 43 4.16 -5.48 -12.77
N ASP A 44 4.05 -6.11 -13.93
CA ASP A 44 5.18 -6.79 -14.55
C ASP A 44 6.02 -5.77 -15.33
N CYS A 45 7.29 -5.63 -14.98
CA CYS A 45 8.24 -4.72 -15.63
C CYS A 45 9.29 -5.42 -16.50
N GLY A 46 9.00 -6.65 -16.96
CA GLY A 46 9.84 -7.41 -17.89
C GLY A 46 10.98 -8.21 -17.23
N GLY A 47 10.65 -9.04 -16.24
CA GLY A 47 11.58 -9.93 -15.54
C GLY A 47 11.54 -11.40 -16.00
N CYS A 48 12.15 -12.29 -15.21
CA CYS A 48 12.26 -13.73 -15.51
C CYS A 48 10.96 -14.55 -15.34
N ASN A 49 9.82 -13.94 -15.02
CA ASN A 49 8.56 -14.61 -14.68
C ASN A 49 8.63 -15.53 -13.43
N GLY A 50 9.77 -15.58 -12.72
CA GLY A 50 9.95 -16.42 -11.53
C GLY A 50 9.18 -15.88 -10.33
N CYS A 51 9.40 -14.61 -9.99
CA CYS A 51 8.68 -13.92 -8.92
C CYS A 51 7.17 -13.91 -9.18
N GLU A 52 6.77 -13.89 -10.44
CA GLU A 52 5.40 -13.94 -10.89
C GLU A 52 4.72 -15.27 -10.53
N ILE A 53 5.44 -16.39 -10.73
CA ILE A 53 4.98 -17.73 -10.35
C ILE A 53 4.88 -17.84 -8.83
N GLU A 54 5.84 -17.28 -8.10
CA GLU A 54 5.83 -17.26 -6.63
C GLU A 54 4.61 -16.51 -6.09
N ILE A 55 4.27 -15.34 -6.66
CA ILE A 55 3.07 -14.59 -6.28
C ILE A 55 1.81 -15.44 -6.50
N PHE A 56 1.70 -16.16 -7.62
CA PHE A 56 0.57 -17.07 -7.84
C PHE A 56 0.57 -18.26 -6.88
N ALA A 57 1.75 -18.80 -6.53
CA ALA A 57 1.87 -19.88 -5.55
C ALA A 57 1.43 -19.43 -4.15
N THR A 58 1.66 -18.17 -3.77
CA THR A 58 1.19 -17.62 -2.48
C THR A 58 -0.34 -17.44 -2.41
N LEU A 59 -1.04 -17.44 -3.55
CA LEU A 59 -2.50 -17.47 -3.59
C LEU A 59 -3.07 -18.90 -3.60
N SER A 60 -2.22 -19.91 -3.69
CA SER A 60 -2.65 -21.30 -3.65
C SER A 60 -3.13 -21.69 -2.24
N PRO A 61 -4.01 -22.68 -2.09
CA PRO A 61 -4.51 -23.12 -0.79
C PRO A 61 -3.39 -23.64 0.15
N LEU A 62 -2.21 -23.95 -0.38
CA LEU A 62 -1.07 -24.39 0.41
C LEU A 62 -0.38 -23.22 1.15
N PHE A 63 -0.40 -22.01 0.56
CA PHE A 63 0.28 -20.81 1.08
C PHE A 63 -0.66 -19.61 1.22
N ASP A 64 -1.96 -19.87 1.33
CA ASP A 64 -3.07 -18.91 1.26
C ASP A 64 -2.81 -17.55 1.96
N ALA A 65 -2.36 -16.59 1.16
CA ALA A 65 -2.15 -15.21 1.58
C ALA A 65 -3.46 -14.45 1.83
N GLU A 66 -4.60 -14.92 1.30
CA GLU A 66 -5.90 -14.28 1.51
C GLU A 66 -6.35 -14.36 2.97
N ARG A 67 -5.90 -15.38 3.71
CA ARG A 67 -6.13 -15.51 5.16
C ARG A 67 -5.57 -14.33 5.97
N PHE A 68 -4.52 -13.68 5.48
CA PHE A 68 -3.95 -12.48 6.10
C PHE A 68 -4.65 -11.18 5.66
N GLY A 69 -5.66 -11.29 4.80
CA GLY A 69 -6.39 -10.16 4.22
C GLY A 69 -5.65 -9.49 3.06
N ILE A 70 -4.73 -10.21 2.43
CA ILE A 70 -4.03 -9.77 1.22
C ILE A 70 -4.80 -10.29 0.01
N LYS A 71 -5.35 -9.39 -0.80
CA LYS A 71 -6.07 -9.76 -2.03
C LYS A 71 -5.39 -9.14 -3.23
N VAL A 72 -5.06 -9.96 -4.22
CA VAL A 72 -4.55 -9.48 -5.50
C VAL A 72 -5.72 -9.02 -6.37
N VAL A 73 -5.64 -7.79 -6.87
CA VAL A 73 -6.72 -7.14 -7.66
C VAL A 73 -6.21 -6.92 -9.08
N PRO A 74 -7.06 -7.03 -10.13
CA PRO A 74 -6.63 -6.88 -11.52
C PRO A 74 -6.56 -5.43 -12.01
N SER A 75 -6.90 -4.44 -11.18
CA SER A 75 -6.87 -3.02 -11.57
C SER A 75 -6.15 -2.17 -10.54
N PRO A 76 -5.24 -1.29 -10.96
CA PRO A 76 -4.50 -0.41 -10.03
C PRO A 76 -5.41 0.59 -9.31
N ARG A 77 -6.59 0.92 -9.87
CA ARG A 77 -7.56 1.83 -9.24
C ARG A 77 -8.15 1.30 -7.93
N HIS A 78 -8.14 -0.02 -7.76
CA HIS A 78 -8.72 -0.70 -6.60
C HIS A 78 -7.63 -1.24 -5.66
N ALA A 79 -6.35 -1.06 -6.01
CA ALA A 79 -5.24 -1.50 -5.18
C ALA A 79 -4.76 -0.35 -4.29
N ILE A 80 -4.39 -0.72 -3.07
CA ILE A 80 -3.77 0.17 -2.09
C ILE A 80 -2.25 0.15 -2.27
N PHE A 81 -1.68 -0.97 -2.71
CA PHE A 81 -0.26 -1.15 -2.96
C PHE A 81 0.02 -1.72 -4.35
N CYS A 82 1.09 -1.26 -4.98
CA CYS A 82 1.58 -1.78 -6.25
C CYS A 82 2.86 -2.57 -6.00
N CYS A 83 2.85 -3.87 -6.31
CA CYS A 83 3.98 -4.76 -6.12
C CYS A 83 4.72 -4.96 -7.45
N LEU A 84 6.03 -4.70 -7.42
CA LEU A 84 6.95 -4.97 -8.52
C LEU A 84 7.66 -6.30 -8.22
N PRO A 85 7.37 -7.39 -8.95
CA PRO A 85 8.15 -8.61 -8.87
C PRO A 85 9.61 -8.30 -9.30
N GLY A 86 10.58 -8.93 -8.64
CA GLY A 86 12.01 -8.70 -8.87
C GLY A 86 12.44 -9.00 -10.32
N GLN A 87 13.66 -8.60 -10.67
CA GLN A 87 14.26 -8.87 -11.98
C GLN A 87 14.61 -10.36 -12.15
#